data_AF-A0AA41LBX3-F1
#
_entry.id   AF-A0AA41LBX3-F1
#
_cell.length_a   1.000
_cell.length_b   1.000
_cell.length_c   1.000
_cell.angle_alpha   90.00
_cell.angle_beta   90.00
_cell.angle_gamma   90.00
#
_symmetry.space_group_name_H-M   'P 1'
#
loop_
_entity.id
_entity.type
_entity.pdbx_description
1 polymer ?
#
loop_
_entity_poly.entity_id
_entity_poly.type
_entity_poly.pdbx_seq_one_letter_code
_entity_poly.pdbx_strand_id
1 'polypeptide(L)'
;MIEAVTAASSLTLLASTIDNSAGRVVNVGTGAATVNAQGLVTNSGLIAGNGSLDLAAGTLRNLTGGSVLSGQRMGLDVAQQLDNQGIVNSGGTLTFNQATAIVNNSGQIVSAGQATIAAGVLNNDGGQIATLKDSGASIVIASQSMSNQGGSVLASGDATLAVTGAVN
;
A
#
# COMPACT_ATOMS: atom_id res chain seq x y z
N MET A 1 12.66 10.34 13.77
CA MET A 1 11.33 10.02 14.30
C MET A 1 10.43 11.23 14.06
N ILE A 2 9.27 11.03 13.43
CA ILE A 2 8.25 12.07 13.15
C ILE A 2 6.93 11.53 13.69
N GLU A 3 6.37 12.17 14.71
CA GLU A 3 5.15 11.69 15.37
C GLU A 3 4.16 12.80 15.68
N ALA A 4 2.88 12.51 15.45
CA ALA A 4 1.76 13.28 15.96
C ALA A 4 1.00 12.41 16.98
N VAL A 5 0.93 12.85 18.24
CA VAL A 5 0.65 11.95 19.39
C VAL A 5 -0.62 12.25 20.19
N THR A 6 -1.42 13.24 19.81
CA THR A 6 -2.66 13.55 20.54
C THR A 6 -3.85 12.78 19.98
N ALA A 7 -4.89 12.52 20.78
CA ALA A 7 -6.01 11.66 20.38
C ALA A 7 -6.70 12.09 19.07
N ALA A 8 -6.69 13.38 18.76
CA ALA A 8 -7.29 13.95 17.56
C ALA A 8 -6.24 14.50 16.56
N SER A 9 -4.94 14.21 16.73
CA SER A 9 -3.94 14.73 15.81
C SER A 9 -4.13 14.19 14.40
N SER A 10 -3.79 15.04 13.42
CA SER A 10 -3.45 14.65 12.07
C SER A 10 -1.94 14.80 11.87
N LEU A 11 -1.40 14.11 10.86
CA LEU A 11 -0.02 14.27 10.43
C LEU A 11 -0.01 14.70 8.97
N THR A 12 0.81 15.69 8.63
CA THR A 12 1.13 16.04 7.24
C THR A 12 2.63 16.14 7.11
N LEU A 13 3.22 15.26 6.30
CA LEU A 13 4.64 15.26 5.97
C LEU A 13 4.79 15.49 4.47
N LEU A 14 5.45 16.59 4.10
CA LEU A 14 5.74 16.95 2.71
C LEU A 14 7.25 17.03 2.51
N ALA A 15 7.77 16.37 1.48
CA ALA A 15 9.19 16.41 1.14
C ALA A 15 9.43 16.17 -0.36
N SER A 16 10.66 16.42 -0.82
CA SER A 16 11.08 15.96 -2.15
C SER A 16 11.33 14.45 -2.15
N THR A 17 11.99 13.94 -1.11
CA THR A 17 12.25 12.52 -0.87
C THR A 17 12.14 12.23 0.62
N ILE A 18 11.75 11.02 0.99
CA ILE A 18 11.66 10.57 2.38
C ILE A 18 12.49 9.30 2.52
N ASP A 19 13.44 9.31 3.45
CA ASP A 19 14.15 8.11 3.90
C ASP A 19 13.69 7.77 5.31
N ASN A 20 12.96 6.66 5.43
CA ASN A 20 12.48 6.09 6.68
C ASN A 20 13.12 4.72 6.95
N SER A 21 14.35 4.48 6.48
CA SER A 21 14.99 3.16 6.55
C SER A 21 15.25 2.66 7.98
N ALA A 22 15.55 3.56 8.92
CA ALA A 22 15.68 3.25 10.35
C ALA A 22 14.68 4.04 11.19
N GLY A 23 13.62 4.54 10.55
CA GLY A 23 12.78 5.59 11.06
C GLY A 23 11.38 5.15 11.46
N ARG A 24 10.62 6.14 11.93
CA ARG A 24 9.22 6.01 12.29
C ARG A 24 8.52 7.33 11.96
N VAL A 25 7.48 7.26 11.14
CA VAL A 25 6.59 8.35 10.72
C VAL A 25 5.16 7.93 11.10
N VAL A 26 4.64 8.44 12.22
CA VAL A 26 3.40 7.91 12.81
C VAL A 26 2.43 9.01 13.24
N ASN A 27 1.16 8.86 12.87
CA ASN A 27 0.06 9.55 13.53
C ASN A 27 -0.63 8.59 14.52
N VAL A 28 -0.47 8.84 15.82
CA VAL A 28 -1.13 8.09 16.90
C VAL A 28 -2.57 8.57 17.09
N GLY A 29 -2.89 9.80 16.66
CA GLY A 29 -4.26 10.32 16.65
C GLY A 29 -5.16 9.62 15.62
N THR A 30 -6.47 9.74 15.80
CA THR A 30 -7.47 9.16 14.89
C THR A 30 -7.70 10.00 13.62
N GLY A 31 -7.07 11.17 13.54
CA GLY A 31 -7.11 12.01 12.34
C GLY A 31 -6.36 11.40 11.16
N ALA A 32 -6.57 11.97 9.98
CA ALA A 32 -5.88 11.53 8.78
C ALA A 32 -4.36 11.77 8.87
N ALA A 33 -3.58 10.85 8.32
CA ALA A 33 -2.17 11.01 8.06
C ALA A 33 -1.95 11.18 6.55
N THR A 34 -1.18 12.20 6.17
CA THR A 34 -0.74 12.44 4.79
C THR A 34 0.78 12.41 4.74
N VAL A 35 1.34 11.54 3.91
CA VAL A 35 2.77 11.45 3.64
C VAL A 35 2.98 11.65 2.15
N ASN A 36 3.55 12.77 1.75
CA ASN A 36 3.75 13.12 0.35
C ASN A 36 5.23 13.39 0.08
N ALA A 37 5.81 12.57 -0.80
CA ALA A 37 7.10 12.82 -1.40
C ALA A 37 6.94 13.07 -2.90
N GLN A 38 7.60 14.09 -3.46
CA GLN A 38 7.54 14.30 -4.92
C GLN A 38 8.24 13.18 -5.71
N GLY A 39 9.34 12.65 -5.17
CA GLY A 39 10.19 11.66 -5.83
C GLY A 39 10.08 10.28 -5.18
N LEU A 40 10.87 10.05 -4.14
CA LEU A 40 11.09 8.71 -3.58
C LEU A 40 10.71 8.66 -2.09
N VAL A 41 10.02 7.59 -1.70
CA VAL A 41 9.92 7.13 -0.31
C VAL A 41 10.67 5.81 -0.19
N THR A 42 11.71 5.75 0.62
CA THR A 42 12.36 4.50 1.04
C THR A 42 11.94 4.19 2.46
N ASN A 43 11.42 2.99 2.70
CA ASN A 43 10.96 2.55 4.00
C ASN A 43 11.47 1.14 4.31
N SER A 44 12.27 1.01 5.37
CA SER A 44 12.49 -0.25 6.09
C SER A 44 12.15 -0.10 7.58
N GLY A 45 11.49 1.00 7.95
CA GLY A 45 10.93 1.26 9.27
C GLY A 45 9.41 1.27 9.25
N LEU A 46 8.80 2.16 10.02
CA LEU A 46 7.34 2.26 10.15
C LEU A 46 6.80 3.58 9.60
N ILE A 47 5.83 3.48 8.69
CA ILE A 47 4.93 4.58 8.31
C ILE A 47 3.52 4.16 8.73
N ALA A 48 2.87 4.90 9.63
CA ALA A 48 1.54 4.50 10.11
C ALA A 48 0.61 5.67 10.48
N GLY A 49 -0.69 5.42 10.40
CA GLY A 49 -1.72 6.30 10.98
C GLY A 49 -2.84 5.48 11.61
N ASN A 50 -3.28 5.83 12.82
CA ASN A 50 -4.45 5.20 13.44
C ASN A 50 -5.77 5.57 12.72
N GLY A 51 -5.81 6.74 12.07
CA GLY A 51 -6.87 7.13 11.14
C GLY A 51 -6.66 6.58 9.72
N SER A 52 -7.10 7.34 8.72
CA SER A 52 -6.77 7.06 7.32
C SER A 52 -5.33 7.44 7.00
N LEU A 53 -4.70 6.74 6.05
CA LEU A 53 -3.39 7.09 5.53
C LEU A 53 -3.47 7.36 4.03
N ASP A 54 -3.04 8.55 3.61
CA ASP A 54 -2.77 8.89 2.21
C ASP A 54 -1.26 9.02 2.02
N LEU A 55 -0.68 8.13 1.21
CA LEU A 55 0.74 8.16 0.86
C LEU A 55 0.89 8.43 -0.64
N ALA A 56 1.53 9.55 -0.98
CA ALA A 56 1.85 9.94 -2.34
C ALA A 56 3.36 9.92 -2.58
N ALA A 57 3.79 9.34 -3.70
CA ALA A 57 5.20 9.28 -4.11
C ALA A 57 5.33 9.14 -5.63
N GLY A 58 6.48 9.51 -6.20
CA GLY A 58 6.87 8.99 -7.52
C GLY A 58 7.12 7.48 -7.44
N THR A 59 8.00 7.09 -6.51
CA THR A 59 8.31 5.70 -6.19
C THR A 59 8.20 5.46 -4.69
N LEU A 60 7.57 4.35 -4.30
CA LEU A 60 7.59 3.84 -2.92
C LEU A 60 8.36 2.52 -2.88
N ARG A 61 9.47 2.49 -2.16
CA ARG A 61 10.24 1.28 -1.83
C ARG A 61 9.99 0.90 -0.38
N ASN A 62 9.03 0.02 -0.15
CA ASN A 62 8.80 -0.61 1.14
C ASN A 62 9.63 -1.89 1.23
N LEU A 63 10.88 -1.75 1.67
CA LEU A 63 11.88 -2.82 1.75
C LEU A 63 11.55 -3.82 2.86
N THR A 64 12.30 -4.92 2.93
CA THR A 64 12.23 -5.89 4.03
C THR A 64 12.33 -5.21 5.39
N GLY A 65 11.44 -5.57 6.32
CA GLY A 65 11.32 -4.91 7.64
C GLY A 65 10.46 -3.64 7.62
N GLY A 66 10.17 -3.09 6.44
CA GLY A 66 9.30 -1.95 6.25
C GLY A 66 7.82 -2.29 6.48
N SER A 67 7.10 -1.39 7.16
CA SER A 67 5.66 -1.46 7.34
C SER A 67 4.99 -0.14 6.98
N VAL A 68 3.92 -0.21 6.18
CA VAL A 68 3.00 0.89 5.88
C VAL A 68 1.62 0.49 6.38
N LEU A 69 1.11 1.15 7.42
CA LEU A 69 -0.09 0.74 8.15
C LEU A 69 -1.14 1.85 8.25
N SER A 70 -2.42 1.51 8.13
CA SER A 70 -3.53 2.41 8.48
C SER A 70 -4.55 1.71 9.37
N GLY A 71 -5.10 2.43 10.35
CA GLY A 71 -6.22 1.94 11.16
C GLY A 71 -7.56 2.02 10.43
N GLN A 72 -7.68 2.90 9.43
CA GLN A 72 -8.85 3.04 8.56
C GLN A 72 -8.45 2.86 7.09
N ARG A 73 -9.09 3.58 6.15
CA ARG A 73 -8.75 3.49 4.72
C ARG A 73 -7.28 3.86 4.43
N MET A 74 -6.73 3.23 3.40
CA MET A 74 -5.41 3.54 2.85
C MET A 74 -5.54 3.95 1.38
N GLY A 75 -5.02 5.12 1.05
CA GLY A 75 -4.79 5.56 -0.33
C GLY A 75 -3.29 5.56 -0.64
N LEU A 76 -2.89 4.86 -1.70
CA LEU A 76 -1.53 4.85 -2.21
C LEU A 76 -1.50 5.49 -3.62
N ASP A 77 -1.09 6.75 -3.68
CA ASP A 77 -0.92 7.52 -4.92
C ASP A 77 0.56 7.49 -5.34
N VAL A 78 1.01 6.32 -5.83
CA VAL A 78 2.40 6.11 -6.24
C VAL A 78 2.50 6.15 -7.76
N ALA A 79 2.96 7.27 -8.31
CA ALA A 79 2.83 7.61 -9.73
C ALA A 79 3.59 6.68 -10.69
N GLN A 80 4.73 6.14 -10.27
CA GLN A 80 5.62 5.38 -11.15
C GLN A 80 5.76 3.93 -10.70
N GLN A 81 6.18 3.69 -9.46
CA GLN A 81 6.51 2.33 -9.02
C GLN A 81 6.32 2.11 -7.51
N LEU A 82 5.62 1.04 -7.15
CA LEU A 82 5.56 0.49 -5.81
C LEU A 82 6.39 -0.80 -5.76
N ASP A 83 7.49 -0.79 -5.00
CA ASP A 83 8.24 -1.98 -4.65
C ASP A 83 7.95 -2.36 -3.19
N ASN A 84 7.16 -3.41 -2.98
CA ASN A 84 6.82 -3.93 -1.66
C ASN A 84 7.48 -5.29 -1.40
N GLN A 85 8.48 -5.28 -0.52
CA GLN A 85 9.13 -6.45 0.07
C GLN A 85 8.77 -6.60 1.57
N GLY A 86 8.09 -5.60 2.14
CA GLY A 86 7.63 -5.58 3.52
C GLY A 86 6.13 -5.81 3.64
N ILE A 87 5.50 -5.04 4.53
CA ILE A 87 4.06 -5.12 4.83
C ILE A 87 3.38 -3.81 4.43
N VAL A 88 2.28 -3.92 3.69
CA VAL A 88 1.27 -2.87 3.52
C VAL A 88 -0.03 -3.41 4.09
N ASN A 89 -0.60 -2.75 5.10
CA ASN A 89 -1.80 -3.23 5.77
C ASN A 89 -2.79 -2.09 6.03
N SER A 90 -4.00 -2.21 5.47
CA SER A 90 -5.11 -1.30 5.71
C SER A 90 -6.14 -1.93 6.65
N GLY A 91 -6.46 -1.23 7.74
CA GLY A 91 -7.58 -1.55 8.63
C GLY A 91 -8.96 -1.23 8.04
N GLY A 92 -9.03 -0.63 6.84
CA GLY A 92 -10.25 -0.39 6.08
C GLY A 92 -10.06 -0.79 4.62
N THR A 93 -10.55 0.02 3.68
CA THR A 93 -10.29 -0.19 2.25
C THR A 93 -8.84 0.14 1.90
N LEU A 94 -8.32 -0.48 0.84
CA LEU A 94 -7.03 -0.14 0.25
C LEU A 94 -7.25 0.25 -1.21
N THR A 95 -6.72 1.41 -1.62
CA THR A 95 -6.80 1.88 -3.00
C THR A 95 -5.42 2.24 -3.53
N PHE A 96 -5.07 1.62 -4.64
CA PHE A 96 -3.96 1.99 -5.52
C PHE A 96 -4.57 2.14 -6.92
N ASN A 97 -4.63 3.35 -7.47
CA ASN A 97 -5.33 3.61 -8.75
C ASN A 97 -4.44 4.32 -9.77
N GLN A 98 -3.33 3.69 -10.13
CA GLN A 98 -2.28 4.27 -10.97
C GLN A 98 -2.11 3.39 -12.22
N ALA A 99 -3.02 3.52 -13.18
CA ALA A 99 -3.18 2.61 -14.32
C ALA A 99 -1.94 2.44 -15.23
N THR A 100 -0.90 3.27 -15.06
CA THR A 100 0.37 3.19 -15.79
C THR A 100 1.55 2.78 -14.90
N ALA A 101 1.37 2.72 -13.59
CA ALA A 101 2.44 2.43 -12.64
C ALA A 101 2.77 0.94 -12.58
N ILE A 102 3.95 0.63 -12.08
CA ILE A 102 4.41 -0.73 -11.81
C ILE A 102 4.20 -1.04 -10.33
N VAL A 103 3.60 -2.19 -10.04
CA VAL A 103 3.53 -2.74 -8.68
C VAL A 103 4.33 -4.02 -8.65
N ASN A 104 5.41 -4.04 -7.88
CA ASN A 104 6.18 -5.24 -7.56
C ASN A 104 5.93 -5.59 -6.10
N ASN A 105 5.21 -6.67 -5.84
CA ASN A 105 4.90 -7.17 -4.51
C ASN A 105 5.50 -8.56 -4.33
N SER A 106 6.61 -8.63 -3.59
CA SER A 106 7.15 -9.89 -3.07
C SER A 106 6.94 -10.01 -1.55
N GLY A 107 6.28 -9.02 -0.94
CA GLY A 107 5.87 -9.00 0.46
C GLY A 107 4.38 -9.24 0.63
N GLN A 108 3.74 -8.48 1.52
CA GLN A 108 2.31 -8.60 1.81
C GLN A 108 1.59 -7.27 1.58
N ILE A 109 0.46 -7.34 0.89
CA ILE A 109 -0.54 -6.27 0.80
C ILE A 109 -1.84 -6.84 1.36
N VAL A 110 -2.31 -6.31 2.48
CA VAL A 110 -3.50 -6.79 3.18
C VAL A 110 -4.50 -5.64 3.39
N SER A 111 -5.77 -5.90 3.16
CA SER A 111 -6.87 -4.94 3.36
C SER A 111 -7.98 -5.56 4.20
N ALA A 112 -8.42 -4.91 5.26
CA ALA A 112 -9.57 -5.39 6.04
C ALA A 112 -10.90 -5.18 5.33
N GLY A 113 -10.98 -4.18 4.46
CA GLY A 113 -12.08 -3.94 3.52
C GLY A 113 -11.68 -4.24 2.08
N GLN A 114 -12.47 -3.76 1.11
CA GLN A 114 -12.18 -3.96 -0.31
C GLN A 114 -10.77 -3.44 -0.66
N ALA A 115 -10.02 -4.26 -1.40
CA ALA A 115 -8.76 -3.86 -2.02
C ALA A 115 -8.99 -3.57 -3.49
N THR A 116 -8.60 -2.38 -3.95
CA THR A 116 -8.64 -1.99 -5.36
C THR A 116 -7.23 -1.64 -5.83
N ILE A 117 -6.75 -2.35 -6.84
CA ILE A 117 -5.42 -2.16 -7.44
C ILE A 117 -5.60 -1.99 -8.95
N ALA A 118 -5.44 -0.76 -9.45
CA ALA A 118 -5.28 -0.48 -10.86
C ALA A 118 -3.82 -0.11 -11.15
N ALA A 119 -3.15 -0.88 -12.00
CA ALA A 119 -1.74 -0.73 -12.32
C ALA A 119 -1.49 -0.93 -13.83
N GLY A 120 -0.38 -0.45 -14.36
CA GLY A 120 0.08 -0.86 -15.68
C GLY A 120 0.55 -2.31 -15.62
N VAL A 121 1.52 -2.57 -14.75
CA VAL A 121 2.08 -3.90 -14.50
C VAL A 121 1.89 -4.27 -13.05
N LEU A 122 1.36 -5.46 -12.79
CA LEU A 122 1.25 -6.03 -11.45
C LEU A 122 2.06 -7.32 -11.36
N ASN A 123 3.23 -7.25 -10.75
CA ASN A 123 4.02 -8.41 -10.36
C ASN A 123 3.76 -8.73 -8.88
N ASN A 124 3.17 -9.88 -8.60
CA ASN A 124 2.93 -10.43 -7.26
C ASN A 124 3.72 -11.74 -7.04
N ASP A 125 4.81 -11.96 -7.76
CA ASP A 125 5.61 -13.18 -7.69
C ASP A 125 6.18 -13.39 -6.30
N GLY A 126 5.93 -14.56 -5.72
CA GLY A 126 6.30 -14.89 -4.34
C GLY A 126 5.60 -14.04 -3.26
N GLY A 127 4.74 -13.10 -3.63
CA GLY A 127 4.05 -12.19 -2.73
C GLY A 127 2.64 -12.63 -2.37
N GLN A 128 1.99 -11.82 -1.55
CA GLN A 128 0.58 -11.98 -1.19
C GLN A 128 -0.19 -10.67 -1.31
N ILE A 129 -1.33 -10.74 -1.98
CA ILE A 129 -2.39 -9.74 -1.92
C ILE A 129 -3.61 -10.42 -1.29
N ALA A 130 -4.09 -9.91 -0.17
CA ALA A 130 -5.20 -10.54 0.53
C ALA A 130 -6.16 -9.52 1.13
N THR A 131 -7.40 -9.95 1.34
CA THR A 131 -8.27 -9.30 2.31
C THR A 131 -8.26 -10.05 3.62
N LEU A 132 -8.64 -9.38 4.71
CA LEU A 132 -8.78 -10.01 6.02
C LEU A 132 -9.73 -11.22 5.92
N LYS A 133 -9.32 -12.35 6.48
CA LYS A 133 -10.12 -13.58 6.49
C LYS A 133 -11.47 -13.33 7.16
N ASP A 134 -12.52 -13.94 6.62
CA ASP A 134 -13.90 -13.87 7.12
C ASP A 134 -14.51 -12.44 7.11
N SER A 135 -13.89 -11.48 6.43
CA SER A 135 -14.40 -10.10 6.27
C SER A 135 -15.50 -9.98 5.21
N GLY A 136 -15.61 -10.95 4.30
CA GLY A 136 -16.43 -10.84 3.09
C GLY A 136 -15.93 -9.78 2.08
N ALA A 137 -14.76 -9.19 2.31
CA ALA A 137 -14.21 -8.15 1.45
C ALA A 137 -13.68 -8.72 0.12
N SER A 138 -13.91 -7.96 -0.95
CA SER A 138 -13.50 -8.32 -2.30
C SER A 138 -12.14 -7.72 -2.68
N ILE A 139 -11.48 -8.34 -3.65
CA ILE A 139 -10.31 -7.79 -4.36
C ILE A 139 -10.74 -7.43 -5.78
N VAL A 140 -10.38 -6.23 -6.22
CA VAL A 140 -10.54 -5.77 -7.61
C VAL A 140 -9.17 -5.37 -8.14
N ILE A 141 -8.69 -6.09 -9.15
CA ILE A 141 -7.44 -5.82 -9.85
C ILE A 141 -7.75 -5.44 -11.29
N ALA A 142 -7.21 -4.33 -11.75
CA ALA A 142 -7.17 -3.94 -13.15
C ALA A 142 -5.72 -3.73 -13.59
N SER A 143 -5.25 -4.44 -14.61
CA SER A 143 -3.89 -4.25 -15.10
C SER A 143 -3.70 -4.48 -16.59
N GLN A 144 -2.61 -3.96 -17.14
CA GLN A 144 -2.22 -4.27 -18.52
C GLN A 144 -1.53 -5.63 -18.57
N SER A 145 -0.69 -5.96 -17.59
CA SER A 145 -0.13 -7.30 -17.41
C SER A 145 -0.01 -7.68 -15.94
N MET A 146 -0.05 -8.98 -15.68
CA MET A 146 0.04 -9.53 -14.34
C MET A 146 1.01 -10.72 -14.29
N SER A 147 1.76 -10.84 -13.20
CA SER A 147 2.49 -12.05 -12.82
C SER A 147 2.16 -12.40 -11.37
N ASN A 148 1.95 -13.67 -11.07
CA ASN A 148 1.65 -14.19 -9.73
C ASN A 148 2.34 -15.55 -9.50
N GLN A 149 3.53 -15.75 -10.06
CA GLN A 149 4.27 -17.00 -9.96
C GLN A 149 4.73 -17.25 -8.53
N GLY A 150 4.26 -18.35 -7.94
CA GLY A 150 4.50 -18.65 -6.52
C GLY A 150 3.89 -17.63 -5.54
N GLY A 151 3.08 -16.69 -6.03
CA GLY A 151 2.36 -15.70 -5.24
C GLY A 151 0.92 -16.12 -4.95
N SER A 152 0.20 -15.31 -4.18
CA SER A 152 -1.20 -15.54 -3.84
C SER A 152 -2.06 -14.26 -3.91
N VAL A 153 -3.29 -14.43 -4.41
CA VAL A 153 -4.35 -13.42 -4.37
C VAL A 153 -5.55 -14.04 -3.64
N LEU A 154 -5.88 -13.55 -2.45
CA LEU A 154 -6.84 -14.18 -1.53
C LEU A 154 -7.92 -13.19 -1.09
N ALA A 155 -9.07 -13.21 -1.75
CA ALA A 155 -10.25 -12.45 -1.32
C ALA A 155 -11.09 -13.29 -0.33
N SER A 156 -11.64 -12.65 0.70
CA SER A 156 -12.63 -13.27 1.58
C SER A 156 -14.02 -13.26 0.95
N GLY A 157 -14.27 -12.30 0.05
CA GLY A 157 -15.40 -12.25 -0.86
C GLY A 157 -14.96 -12.51 -2.30
N ASP A 158 -15.41 -11.69 -3.24
CA ASP A 158 -15.09 -11.88 -4.66
C ASP A 158 -13.67 -11.43 -5.02
N ALA A 159 -13.04 -12.13 -5.96
CA ALA A 159 -11.83 -11.67 -6.62
C ALA A 159 -12.13 -11.38 -8.10
N THR A 160 -12.06 -10.11 -8.50
CA THR A 160 -12.22 -9.69 -9.90
C THR A 160 -10.88 -9.23 -10.46
N LEU A 161 -10.38 -9.92 -11.47
CA LEU A 161 -9.10 -9.62 -12.12
C LEU A 161 -9.35 -9.27 -13.60
N ALA A 162 -9.26 -7.99 -13.95
CA ALA A 162 -9.37 -7.48 -15.30
C ALA A 162 -7.96 -7.20 -15.86
N VAL A 163 -7.36 -8.19 -16.52
CA VAL A 163 -6.03 -8.06 -17.14
C VAL A 163 -6.19 -7.98 -18.65
N THR A 164 -5.71 -6.91 -19.29
CA THR A 164 -5.89 -6.71 -20.73
C THR A 164 -4.83 -7.40 -21.59
N GLY A 165 -3.69 -7.77 -20.99
CA GLY A 165 -2.56 -8.43 -21.63
C GLY A 165 -2.21 -9.75 -20.96
N ALA A 166 -0.90 -10.04 -20.84
CA ALA A 166 -0.42 -11.33 -20.34
C ALA A 166 -0.66 -11.52 -18.83
N VAL A 167 -0.92 -12.77 -18.44
CA VAL A 167 -0.98 -13.24 -17.05
C VAL A 167 -0.01 -14.42 -16.92
N ASN A 168 0.93 -14.34 -15.97
CA ASN A 168 1.92 -15.40 -15.69
C ASN A 168 1.86 -15.89 -14.25
#